data_AF-A0A7H8UB24-F1
#
_entry.id   AF-A0A7H8UB24-F1
#
_cell.length_a   1.000
_cell.length_b   1.000
_cell.length_c   1.000
_cell.angle_alpha   90.00
_cell.angle_beta   90.00
_cell.angle_gamma   90.00
#
_symmetry.space_group_name_H-M   'P 1'
#
loop_
_entity.id
_entity.type
_entity.pdbx_description
1 polymer ?
#
loop_
_entity_poly.entity_id
_entity_poly.type
_entity_poly.pdbx_seq_one_letter_code
_entity_poly.pdbx_strand_id
1 'polypeptide(L)'
;MYPASERIRIHQQNNLPDLVKLDVSKLGRPWHKLPKLMNDSFDILDARLSIYFLKKLRVNAALESMTFVIDKHYKNAQIFSTPYGNIGFVIDRILLLNVLHDYYGLSKDTNQIAPDESLPITKTEERLKSKLGQELTSLIICKETFGEDLDIKVDYSAVINQWTWGITFTLAGYSHGNFTVLLDNHHVDQMLATLRTPDLHARATEKSVTLSPAQIERLFDSLPLKLTGRLASLNLTVAQIADIKPGDIIPIAINEPVPVFIGKEQIFEAAIAEDRSKLFLCDIHDKTTEKHYE
;
A
#
# COMPACT_ATOMS: atom_id res chain seq x y z
N MET A 1 -19.96 63.45 2.49
CA MET A 1 -19.68 62.56 1.34
C MET A 1 -18.19 62.28 1.35
N TYR A 2 -17.75 61.18 1.95
CA TYR A 2 -16.34 60.78 1.96
C TYR A 2 -16.17 59.64 0.94
N PRO A 3 -15.23 59.72 -0.02
CA PRO A 3 -15.02 58.64 -0.96
C PRO A 3 -14.26 57.51 -0.26
N ALA A 4 -14.78 56.29 -0.37
CA ALA A 4 -14.11 55.09 0.08
C ALA A 4 -12.91 54.81 -0.84
N SER A 5 -11.69 55.01 -0.34
CA SER A 5 -10.50 54.49 -1.00
C SER A 5 -10.51 52.97 -0.91
N GLU A 6 -10.80 52.30 -2.02
CA GLU A 6 -10.51 50.88 -2.18
C GLU A 6 -9.01 50.67 -1.95
N ARG A 7 -8.67 50.09 -0.80
CA ARG A 7 -7.31 49.65 -0.50
C ARG A 7 -7.00 48.47 -1.40
N ILE A 8 -6.44 48.74 -2.58
CA ILE A 8 -5.79 47.72 -3.42
C ILE A 8 -4.65 47.13 -2.58
N ARG A 9 -4.86 45.92 -2.04
CA ARG A 9 -3.83 45.17 -1.33
C ARG A 9 -2.89 44.59 -2.38
N ILE A 10 -1.76 45.25 -2.60
CA ILE A 10 -0.68 44.72 -3.42
C ILE A 10 0.02 43.63 -2.60
N HIS A 11 -0.27 42.37 -2.91
CA HIS A 11 0.41 41.23 -2.32
C HIS A 11 1.78 41.07 -3.00
N GLN A 12 2.87 41.13 -2.22
CA GLN A 12 4.20 40.81 -2.72
C GLN A 12 4.26 39.32 -3.12
N GLN A 13 4.90 39.02 -4.25
CA GLN A 13 4.93 37.69 -4.89
C GLN A 13 5.38 36.56 -3.94
N ASN A 14 6.18 36.88 -2.92
CA ASN A 14 6.69 35.93 -1.92
C ASN A 14 5.67 35.51 -0.85
N ASN A 15 4.49 36.14 -0.80
CA ASN A 15 3.44 35.88 0.21
C ASN A 15 2.16 35.29 -0.38
N LEU A 16 2.20 34.87 -1.65
CA LEU A 16 1.10 34.16 -2.28
C LEU A 16 1.24 32.67 -1.96
N PRO A 17 0.20 31.99 -1.46
CA PRO A 17 0.19 30.53 -1.42
C PRO A 17 0.44 30.02 -2.84
N ASP A 18 1.24 28.96 -2.96
CA ASP A 18 1.65 28.40 -4.24
C ASP A 18 0.39 28.15 -5.10
N LEU A 19 0.30 28.83 -6.25
CA LEU A 19 -0.90 28.74 -7.08
C LEU A 19 -0.97 27.32 -7.63
N VAL A 20 -1.91 26.54 -7.12
CA VAL A 20 -2.20 25.20 -7.65
C VAL A 20 -2.73 25.36 -9.07
N LYS A 21 -1.85 25.15 -10.05
CA LYS A 21 -2.22 25.13 -11.46
C LYS A 21 -3.18 23.96 -11.66
N LEU A 22 -4.45 24.27 -11.89
CA LEU A 22 -5.45 23.28 -12.30
C LEU A 22 -5.06 22.79 -13.69
N ASP A 23 -4.45 21.62 -13.73
CA ASP A 23 -4.19 20.93 -14.98
C ASP A 23 -5.51 20.37 -15.52
N VAL A 24 -5.89 20.83 -16.71
CA VAL A 24 -7.13 20.45 -17.40
C VAL A 24 -7.18 18.94 -17.62
N SER A 25 -6.03 18.28 -17.74
CA SER A 25 -5.93 16.81 -17.87
C SER A 25 -6.41 16.06 -16.62
N LYS A 26 -6.41 16.72 -15.46
CA LYS A 26 -6.80 16.15 -14.16
C LYS A 26 -8.29 16.29 -13.87
N LEU A 27 -9.00 17.15 -14.60
CA LEU A 27 -10.44 17.36 -14.43
C LEU A 27 -11.23 16.12 -14.89
N GLY A 28 -12.12 15.63 -14.03
CA GLY A 28 -12.96 14.46 -14.30
C GLY A 28 -12.25 13.10 -14.16
N ARG A 29 -10.95 13.07 -13.86
CA ARG A 29 -10.20 11.83 -13.60
C ARG A 29 -10.03 11.60 -12.09
N PRO A 30 -10.12 10.36 -11.57
CA PRO A 30 -10.09 10.10 -10.14
C PRO A 30 -8.66 10.05 -9.56
N TRP A 31 -7.86 11.10 -9.79
CA TRP A 31 -6.47 11.23 -9.32
C TRP A 31 -6.31 11.03 -7.80
N HIS A 32 -7.30 11.48 -7.03
CA HIS A 32 -7.34 11.34 -5.58
C HIS A 32 -7.38 9.89 -5.09
N LYS A 33 -7.69 8.92 -5.97
CA LYS A 33 -7.70 7.49 -5.65
C LYS A 33 -6.34 6.81 -5.81
N LEU A 34 -5.40 7.42 -6.53
CA LEU A 34 -4.07 6.85 -6.77
C LEU A 34 -3.27 6.64 -5.46
N PRO A 35 -3.21 7.62 -4.53
CA PRO A 35 -2.57 7.40 -3.23
C PRO A 35 -3.20 6.24 -2.45
N LYS A 36 -4.53 6.10 -2.50
CA LYS A 36 -5.22 5.01 -1.83
C LYS A 36 -4.85 3.66 -2.44
N LEU A 37 -4.86 3.55 -3.76
CA LEU A 37 -4.47 2.32 -4.48
C LEU A 37 -3.06 1.86 -4.10
N MET A 38 -2.10 2.78 -4.03
CA MET A 38 -0.73 2.45 -3.60
C MET A 38 -0.64 2.10 -2.12
N ASN A 39 -1.38 2.79 -1.26
CA ASN A 39 -1.39 2.44 0.17
C ASN A 39 -2.05 1.08 0.43
N ASP A 40 -3.03 0.68 -0.38
CA ASP A 40 -3.64 -0.65 -0.30
C ASP A 40 -2.61 -1.77 -0.62
N SER A 41 -1.52 -1.47 -1.34
CA SER A 41 -0.40 -2.38 -1.59
C SER A 41 0.81 -2.18 -0.66
N PHE A 42 0.69 -1.37 0.41
CA PHE A 42 1.79 -1.05 1.33
C PHE A 42 2.46 -2.29 1.92
N ASP A 43 1.69 -3.20 2.52
CA ASP A 43 2.25 -4.39 3.20
C ASP A 43 2.99 -5.32 2.22
N ILE A 44 2.50 -5.40 0.97
CA ILE A 44 3.12 -6.19 -0.09
C ILE A 44 4.45 -5.56 -0.51
N LEU A 45 4.47 -4.24 -0.68
CA LEU A 45 5.68 -3.50 -1.03
C LEU A 45 6.71 -3.53 0.10
N ASP A 46 6.29 -3.38 1.35
CA ASP A 46 7.14 -3.49 2.52
C ASP A 46 7.80 -4.87 2.60
N ALA A 47 7.01 -5.94 2.52
CA ALA A 47 7.53 -7.31 2.55
C ALA A 47 8.55 -7.56 1.43
N ARG A 48 8.27 -7.09 0.20
CA ARG A 48 9.18 -7.25 -0.94
C ARG A 48 10.47 -6.46 -0.76
N LEU A 49 10.37 -5.19 -0.36
CA LEU A 49 11.54 -4.33 -0.09
C LEU A 49 12.39 -4.94 1.02
N SER A 50 11.78 -5.33 2.13
CA SER A 50 12.45 -5.97 3.27
C SER A 50 13.21 -7.23 2.85
N ILE A 51 12.58 -8.12 2.06
CA ILE A 51 13.23 -9.32 1.54
C ILE A 51 14.39 -8.96 0.59
N TYR A 52 14.21 -7.95 -0.25
CA TYR A 52 15.24 -7.50 -1.20
C TYR A 52 16.48 -6.97 -0.45
N PHE A 53 16.31 -6.03 0.48
CA PHE A 53 17.41 -5.45 1.24
C PHE A 53 18.13 -6.52 2.07
N LEU A 54 17.39 -7.44 2.68
CA LEU A 54 17.99 -8.52 3.47
C LEU A 54 18.78 -9.51 2.60
N LYS A 55 18.20 -10.00 1.49
CA LYS A 55 18.84 -11.03 0.66
C LYS A 55 19.96 -10.49 -0.23
N LYS A 56 19.78 -9.30 -0.81
CA LYS A 56 20.71 -8.75 -1.81
C LYS A 56 21.75 -7.83 -1.20
N LEU A 57 21.35 -7.04 -0.20
CA LEU A 57 22.21 -6.02 0.39
C LEU A 57 22.70 -6.39 1.79
N ARG A 58 22.14 -7.44 2.41
CA ARG A 58 22.44 -7.88 3.78
C ARG A 58 22.15 -6.82 4.83
N VAL A 59 21.21 -5.93 4.53
CA VAL A 59 20.77 -4.87 5.44
C VAL A 59 19.33 -5.10 5.82
N ASN A 60 18.99 -4.84 7.08
CA ASN A 60 17.61 -4.81 7.51
C ASN A 60 17.04 -3.41 7.23
N ALA A 61 16.14 -3.33 6.26
CA ALA A 61 15.45 -2.10 5.91
C ALA A 61 13.97 -2.47 5.69
N ALA A 62 13.08 -1.72 6.32
CA ALA A 62 11.64 -1.85 6.14
C ALA A 62 11.09 -0.56 5.54
N LEU A 63 9.93 -0.64 4.88
CA LEU A 63 9.23 0.53 4.39
C LEU A 63 8.57 1.25 5.57
N GLU A 64 8.95 2.50 5.80
CA GLU A 64 8.38 3.32 6.88
C GLU A 64 7.15 4.10 6.40
N SER A 65 7.25 4.71 5.21
CA SER A 65 6.15 5.50 4.65
C SER A 65 6.26 5.66 3.14
N MET A 66 5.11 5.89 2.51
CA MET A 66 5.00 6.35 1.12
C MET A 66 4.36 7.73 1.09
N THR A 67 4.96 8.64 0.33
CA THR A 67 4.41 9.98 0.07
C THR A 67 4.20 10.18 -1.42
N PHE A 68 3.19 10.96 -1.78
CA PHE A 68 2.71 11.07 -3.15
C PHE A 68 2.77 12.52 -3.59
N VAL A 69 3.36 12.76 -4.77
CA VAL A 69 3.50 14.09 -5.34
C VAL A 69 2.98 14.07 -6.78
N ILE A 70 2.24 15.10 -7.17
CA ILE A 70 1.69 15.25 -8.51
C ILE A 70 2.49 16.31 -9.26
N ASP A 71 2.73 16.10 -10.55
CA ASP A 71 3.36 17.07 -11.46
C ASP A 71 4.73 17.56 -10.98
N LYS A 72 5.68 16.61 -10.90
CA LYS A 72 7.02 16.86 -10.38
C LYS A 72 8.03 17.05 -11.51
N HIS A 73 8.86 18.07 -11.38
CA HIS A 73 9.96 18.32 -12.31
C HIS A 73 11.24 17.66 -11.79
N TYR A 74 11.80 16.71 -12.54
CA TYR A 74 13.08 16.07 -12.23
C TYR A 74 13.94 16.02 -13.48
N LYS A 75 15.11 16.67 -13.43
CA LYS A 75 16.06 16.71 -14.55
C LYS A 75 16.98 15.48 -14.63
N ASN A 76 17.24 14.82 -13.49
CA ASN A 76 18.29 13.80 -13.37
C ASN A 76 17.74 12.43 -12.92
N ALA A 77 16.54 12.07 -13.41
CA ALA A 77 15.97 10.75 -13.19
C ALA A 77 16.66 9.71 -14.09
N GLN A 78 16.89 8.51 -13.55
CA GLN A 78 17.19 7.36 -14.38
C GLN A 78 15.90 6.92 -15.06
N ILE A 79 15.89 6.86 -16.39
CA ILE A 79 14.68 6.58 -17.15
C ILE A 79 14.67 5.10 -17.57
N PHE A 80 13.49 4.51 -17.45
CA PHE A 80 13.18 3.19 -17.96
C PHE A 80 12.00 3.26 -18.91
N SER A 81 12.05 2.47 -19.97
CA SER A 81 10.96 2.27 -20.90
C SER A 81 10.18 1.01 -20.55
N THR A 82 8.88 1.08 -20.76
CA THR A 82 7.92 -0.02 -20.65
C THR A 82 7.08 -0.06 -21.94
N PRO A 83 6.23 -1.08 -22.16
CA PRO A 83 5.32 -1.12 -23.29
C PRO A 83 4.33 0.08 -23.38
N TYR A 84 4.10 0.80 -22.28
CA TYR A 84 3.13 1.89 -22.22
C TYR A 84 3.75 3.27 -22.30
N GLY A 85 5.01 3.42 -21.90
CA GLY A 85 5.65 4.71 -21.80
C GLY A 85 6.93 4.63 -20.99
N ASN A 86 7.19 5.67 -20.21
CA ASN A 86 8.42 5.81 -19.45
C ASN A 86 8.17 5.95 -17.96
N ILE A 87 9.15 5.48 -17.20
CA ILE A 87 9.20 5.55 -15.74
C ILE A 87 10.54 6.13 -15.33
N GLY A 88 10.52 7.02 -14.36
CA GLY A 88 11.72 7.63 -13.80
C GLY A 88 12.04 7.04 -12.43
N PHE A 89 13.32 6.96 -12.10
CA PHE A 89 13.80 6.61 -10.77
C PHE A 89 14.79 7.65 -10.28
N VAL A 90 14.61 8.07 -9.03
CA VAL A 90 15.49 9.01 -8.34
C VAL A 90 15.80 8.43 -6.96
N ILE A 91 17.04 8.54 -6.52
CA ILE A 91 17.47 8.16 -5.17
C ILE A 91 18.34 9.27 -4.62
N ASP A 92 18.11 9.63 -3.36
CA ASP A 92 18.94 10.61 -2.67
C ASP A 92 20.35 10.05 -2.49
N ARG A 93 21.37 10.88 -2.72
CA ARG A 93 22.78 10.47 -2.61
C ARG A 93 23.11 9.96 -1.20
N ILE A 94 22.54 10.58 -0.16
CA ILE A 94 22.72 10.15 1.23
C ILE A 94 22.18 8.73 1.48
N LEU A 95 21.02 8.39 0.92
CA LEU A 95 20.48 7.03 1.01
C LEU A 95 21.39 6.04 0.27
N LEU A 96 21.79 6.38 -0.95
CA LEU A 96 22.68 5.56 -1.77
C LEU A 96 24.01 5.23 -1.06
N LEU A 97 24.63 6.24 -0.44
CA LEU A 97 25.90 6.08 0.28
C LEU A 97 25.73 5.29 1.58
N ASN A 98 24.65 5.53 2.33
CA ASN A 98 24.39 4.76 3.55
C ASN A 98 24.18 3.27 3.23
N VAL A 99 23.39 2.96 2.19
CA VAL A 99 23.23 1.58 1.71
C VAL A 99 24.57 0.97 1.30
N LEU A 100 25.45 1.75 0.67
CA LEU A 100 26.78 1.30 0.27
C LEU A 100 27.70 1.04 1.47
N HIS A 101 27.70 1.92 2.47
CA HIS A 101 28.47 1.75 3.71
C HIS A 101 28.02 0.51 4.48
N ASP A 102 26.71 0.29 4.58
CA ASP A 102 26.14 -0.90 5.23
C ASP A 102 26.48 -2.18 4.48
N TYR A 103 26.42 -2.15 3.14
CA TYR A 103 26.80 -3.30 2.31
C TYR A 103 28.26 -3.74 2.54
N TYR A 104 29.17 -2.79 2.79
CA TYR A 104 30.58 -3.07 3.09
C TYR A 104 30.87 -3.23 4.59
N GLY A 105 29.87 -3.12 5.47
CA GLY A 105 30.03 -3.25 6.92
C GLY A 105 30.88 -2.14 7.55
N LEU A 106 30.90 -0.96 6.92
CA LEU A 106 31.66 0.22 7.38
C LEU A 106 30.88 1.05 8.43
N SER A 107 29.66 0.66 8.76
CA SER A 107 28.70 1.35 9.66
C SER A 107 29.06 1.31 11.15
N LYS A 108 30.31 0.98 11.52
CA LYS A 108 30.70 0.87 12.94
C LYS A 108 30.64 2.20 13.70
N ASP A 109 30.62 3.32 12.98
CA ASP A 109 30.36 4.64 13.55
C ASP A 109 28.95 5.09 13.14
N THR A 110 28.06 5.23 14.12
CA THR A 110 26.66 5.67 13.97
C THR A 110 26.50 7.11 13.43
N ASN A 111 27.60 7.75 13.05
CA ASN A 111 27.57 9.02 12.37
C ASN A 111 27.20 8.79 10.91
N GLN A 112 25.91 8.95 10.61
CA GLN A 112 25.44 9.13 9.24
C GLN A 112 26.14 10.36 8.65
N ILE A 113 27.24 10.15 7.93
CA ILE A 113 28.02 11.24 7.35
C ILE A 113 27.19 11.80 6.18
N ALA A 114 26.70 13.02 6.33
CA ALA A 114 26.06 13.71 5.23
C ALA A 114 27.02 13.76 4.02
N PRO A 115 26.56 13.46 2.79
CA PRO A 115 27.42 13.50 1.62
C PRO A 115 28.02 14.90 1.45
N ASP A 116 29.32 14.95 1.18
CA ASP A 116 29.95 16.18 0.72
C ASP A 116 29.57 16.40 -0.75
N GLU A 117 28.64 17.34 -0.98
CA GLU A 117 28.17 17.73 -2.31
C GLU A 117 29.26 18.38 -3.18
N SER A 118 30.40 18.77 -2.60
CA SER A 118 31.54 19.28 -3.37
C SER A 118 32.33 18.17 -4.07
N LEU A 119 32.20 16.92 -3.60
CA LEU A 119 32.88 15.78 -4.19
C LEU A 119 32.12 15.25 -5.41
N PRO A 120 32.82 14.97 -6.53
CA PRO A 120 32.20 14.43 -7.73
C PRO A 120 31.61 13.04 -7.46
N ILE A 121 30.54 12.71 -8.17
CA ILE A 121 29.91 11.39 -8.12
C ILE A 121 30.92 10.34 -8.60
N THR A 122 31.18 9.32 -7.78
CA THR A 122 32.11 8.25 -8.14
C THR A 122 31.48 7.25 -9.12
N LYS A 123 32.33 6.53 -9.87
CA LYS A 123 31.87 5.45 -10.76
C LYS A 123 31.17 4.31 -10.00
N THR A 124 31.51 4.11 -8.73
CA THR A 124 30.85 3.11 -7.87
C THR A 124 29.44 3.55 -7.50
N GLU A 125 29.25 4.83 -7.15
CA GLU A 125 27.93 5.43 -6.91
C GLU A 125 27.04 5.32 -8.16
N GLU A 126 27.55 5.70 -9.34
CA GLU A 126 26.78 5.60 -10.59
C GLU A 126 26.31 4.16 -10.86
N ARG A 127 27.21 3.18 -10.72
CA ARG A 127 26.87 1.76 -10.94
C ARG A 127 25.83 1.25 -9.93
N LEU A 128 25.99 1.62 -8.65
CA LEU A 128 25.05 1.23 -7.61
C LEU A 128 23.68 1.87 -7.85
N LYS A 129 23.64 3.17 -8.18
CA LYS A 129 22.42 3.89 -8.52
C LYS A 129 21.70 3.18 -9.67
N SER A 130 22.41 2.87 -10.76
CA SER A 130 21.82 2.21 -11.92
C SER A 130 21.25 0.83 -11.59
N LYS A 131 21.96 0.05 -10.76
CA LYS A 131 21.51 -1.28 -10.31
C LYS A 131 20.29 -1.19 -9.40
N LEU A 132 20.34 -0.37 -8.36
CA LEU A 132 19.23 -0.17 -7.43
C LEU A 132 18.00 0.38 -8.16
N GLY A 133 18.20 1.33 -9.08
CA GLY A 133 17.12 1.87 -9.87
C GLY A 133 16.39 0.79 -10.65
N GLN A 134 17.11 -0.08 -11.35
CA GLN A 134 16.47 -1.16 -12.11
C GLN A 134 15.76 -2.18 -11.18
N GLU A 135 16.44 -2.65 -10.14
CA GLU A 135 15.91 -3.70 -9.26
C GLU A 135 14.72 -3.20 -8.41
N LEU A 136 14.79 -1.98 -7.84
CA LEU A 136 13.71 -1.39 -7.05
C LEU A 136 12.52 -1.00 -7.91
N THR A 137 12.75 -0.42 -9.09
CA THR A 137 11.68 -0.06 -10.01
C THR A 137 10.91 -1.32 -10.45
N SER A 138 11.62 -2.40 -10.80
CA SER A 138 10.99 -3.69 -11.12
C SER A 138 10.26 -4.35 -9.96
N LEU A 139 10.67 -4.09 -8.72
CA LEU A 139 10.01 -4.63 -7.53
C LEU A 139 8.67 -3.92 -7.25
N ILE A 140 8.62 -2.61 -7.52
CA ILE A 140 7.45 -1.75 -7.27
C ILE A 140 6.42 -1.87 -8.38
N ILE A 141 6.88 -1.99 -9.63
CA ILE A 141 6.02 -2.14 -10.80
C ILE A 141 5.75 -3.63 -11.01
N CYS A 142 4.71 -4.08 -10.35
CA CYS A 142 4.28 -5.46 -10.36
C CYS A 142 2.78 -5.57 -10.58
N LYS A 143 2.32 -6.80 -10.79
CA LYS A 143 0.90 -7.11 -10.97
C LYS A 143 -0.02 -6.52 -9.90
N GLU A 144 0.39 -6.49 -8.64
CA GLU A 144 -0.44 -5.97 -7.54
C GLU A 144 -0.62 -4.45 -7.60
N THR A 145 0.38 -3.73 -8.11
CA THR A 145 0.37 -2.26 -8.15
C THR A 145 -0.15 -1.72 -9.48
N PHE A 146 0.19 -2.39 -10.59
CA PHE A 146 -0.10 -1.95 -11.96
C PHE A 146 -1.07 -2.87 -12.72
N GLY A 147 -1.50 -3.99 -12.13
CA GLY A 147 -2.42 -4.96 -12.75
C GLY A 147 -1.72 -6.02 -13.63
N GLU A 148 -0.47 -5.79 -14.02
CA GLU A 148 0.35 -6.72 -14.79
C GLU A 148 1.84 -6.58 -14.47
N ASP A 149 2.63 -7.59 -14.86
CA ASP A 149 4.08 -7.54 -14.78
C ASP A 149 4.64 -6.88 -16.04
N LEU A 150 5.39 -5.80 -15.85
CA LEU A 150 5.96 -5.03 -16.95
C LEU A 150 7.45 -5.33 -17.12
N ASP A 151 7.85 -5.54 -18.38
CA ASP A 151 9.27 -5.59 -18.76
C ASP A 151 9.82 -4.16 -18.79
N ILE A 152 10.81 -3.90 -17.92
CA ILE A 152 11.38 -2.58 -17.68
C ILE A 152 12.81 -2.57 -18.21
N LYS A 153 13.07 -1.71 -19.20
CA LYS A 153 14.38 -1.59 -19.84
C LYS A 153 14.95 -0.20 -19.60
N VAL A 154 16.25 -0.11 -19.37
CA VAL A 154 16.91 1.20 -19.24
C VAL A 154 16.81 1.94 -20.57
N ASP A 155 16.35 3.19 -20.52
CA ASP A 155 16.33 4.08 -21.67
C ASP A 155 17.37 5.20 -21.47
N TYR A 156 18.36 5.22 -22.36
CA TYR A 156 19.44 6.22 -22.35
C TYR A 156 19.17 7.41 -23.28
N SER A 157 18.08 7.37 -24.05
CA SER A 157 17.77 8.30 -25.14
C SER A 157 16.65 9.26 -24.80
N ALA A 158 15.65 8.80 -24.03
CA ALA A 158 14.56 9.65 -23.60
C ALA A 158 15.04 10.78 -22.68
N VAL A 159 14.52 11.99 -22.91
CA VAL A 159 14.77 13.15 -22.05
C VAL A 159 13.42 13.62 -21.51
N ILE A 160 13.12 13.22 -20.28
CA ILE A 160 11.84 13.51 -19.61
C ILE A 160 12.13 14.27 -18.34
N ASN A 161 11.69 15.53 -18.32
CA ASN A 161 11.91 16.41 -17.17
C ASN A 161 10.63 16.64 -16.35
N GLN A 162 9.46 16.29 -16.87
CA GLN A 162 8.18 16.50 -16.22
C GLN A 162 7.44 15.17 -16.07
N TRP A 163 7.11 14.85 -14.82
CA TRP A 163 6.51 13.59 -14.42
C TRP A 163 5.14 13.82 -13.83
N THR A 164 4.18 13.02 -14.25
CA THR A 164 2.78 13.26 -13.92
C THR A 164 2.47 12.88 -12.49
N TRP A 165 3.10 11.80 -12.00
CA TRP A 165 2.96 11.36 -10.62
C TRP A 165 4.27 10.82 -10.07
N GLY A 166 4.53 10.99 -8.78
CA GLY A 166 5.72 10.52 -8.10
C GLY A 166 5.37 9.88 -6.76
N ILE A 167 5.99 8.75 -6.50
CA ILE A 167 5.83 7.97 -5.27
C ILE A 167 7.18 7.94 -4.58
N THR A 168 7.27 8.58 -3.44
CA THR A 168 8.50 8.69 -2.64
C THR A 168 8.42 7.73 -1.46
N PHE A 169 9.42 6.86 -1.34
CA PHE A 169 9.53 5.79 -0.36
C PHE A 169 10.58 6.16 0.69
N THR A 170 10.20 6.09 1.95
CA THR A 170 11.11 6.29 3.10
C THR A 170 11.33 4.95 3.79
N LEU A 171 12.59 4.63 4.08
CA LEU A 171 12.97 3.34 4.68
C LEU A 171 13.33 3.53 6.16
N ALA A 172 12.81 2.64 7.00
CA ALA A 172 13.18 2.54 8.41
C ALA A 172 14.68 2.24 8.53
N GLY A 173 15.37 3.00 9.39
CA GLY A 173 16.82 2.96 9.53
C GLY A 173 17.59 3.96 8.65
N TYR A 174 16.92 4.59 7.67
CA TYR A 174 17.51 5.59 6.77
C TYR A 174 16.77 6.92 6.83
N SER A 175 16.79 7.58 7.99
CA SER A 175 15.99 8.78 8.30
C SER A 175 16.22 10.01 7.42
N HIS A 176 17.37 10.10 6.73
CA HIS A 176 17.76 11.31 5.98
C HIS A 176 17.70 11.16 4.45
N GLY A 177 17.21 10.04 3.92
CA GLY A 177 17.17 9.84 2.47
C GLY A 177 16.01 8.96 2.03
N ASN A 178 15.49 9.28 0.85
CA ASN A 178 14.40 8.55 0.22
C ASN A 178 14.79 8.17 -1.22
N PHE A 179 13.95 7.34 -1.83
CA PHE A 179 13.97 7.14 -3.27
C PHE A 179 12.56 7.35 -3.82
N THR A 180 12.47 7.75 -5.08
CA THR A 180 11.22 8.12 -5.74
C THR A 180 11.11 7.39 -7.07
N VAL A 181 9.95 6.75 -7.29
CA VAL A 181 9.53 6.25 -8.60
C VAL A 181 8.59 7.28 -9.22
N LEU A 182 8.85 7.65 -10.47
CA LEU A 182 8.15 8.69 -11.22
C LEU A 182 7.40 8.04 -12.39
N LEU A 183 6.14 8.38 -12.55
CA LEU A 183 5.27 7.87 -13.59
C LEU A 183 4.89 8.97 -14.58
N ASP A 184 4.92 8.63 -15.85
CA ASP A 184 4.37 9.47 -16.91
C ASP A 184 2.83 9.37 -16.98
N ASN A 185 2.24 10.09 -17.93
CA ASN A 185 0.80 10.14 -18.07
C ASN A 185 0.21 8.80 -18.50
N HIS A 186 0.94 8.00 -19.30
CA HIS A 186 0.47 6.71 -19.79
C HIS A 186 0.35 5.69 -18.65
N HIS A 187 1.33 5.64 -17.75
CA HIS A 187 1.27 4.76 -16.58
C HIS A 187 0.17 5.16 -15.62
N VAL A 188 -0.01 6.45 -15.36
CA VAL A 188 -1.10 6.91 -14.50
C VAL A 188 -2.46 6.58 -15.11
N ASP A 189 -2.61 6.76 -16.43
CA ASP A 189 -3.86 6.41 -17.12
C ASP A 189 -4.18 4.92 -17.06
N GLN A 190 -3.17 4.04 -17.13
CA GLN A 190 -3.36 2.61 -16.88
C GLN A 190 -3.82 2.33 -15.45
N MET A 191 -3.14 2.88 -14.44
CA MET A 191 -3.55 2.70 -13.03
C MET A 191 -4.98 3.21 -12.77
N LEU A 192 -5.37 4.32 -13.40
CA LEU A 192 -6.72 4.86 -13.32
C LEU A 192 -7.74 4.02 -14.10
N ALA A 193 -7.37 3.43 -15.23
CA ALA A 193 -8.23 2.51 -15.99
C ALA A 193 -8.56 1.28 -15.16
N THR A 194 -7.58 0.72 -14.48
CA THR A 194 -7.73 -0.39 -13.54
C THR A 194 -8.77 -0.09 -12.44
N LEU A 195 -8.79 1.15 -11.93
CA LEU A 195 -9.78 1.60 -10.95
C LEU A 195 -11.20 1.80 -11.52
N ARG A 196 -11.33 2.00 -12.85
CA ARG A 196 -12.63 2.16 -13.52
C ARG A 196 -13.32 0.83 -13.78
N THR A 197 -12.56 -0.26 -13.83
CA THR A 197 -13.09 -1.61 -14.02
C THR A 197 -12.82 -2.48 -12.80
N PRO A 198 -13.50 -2.24 -11.66
CA PRO A 198 -13.40 -3.12 -10.49
C PRO A 198 -13.82 -4.56 -10.82
N ASP A 199 -14.71 -4.76 -11.80
CA ASP A 199 -15.16 -6.08 -12.27
C ASP A 199 -14.09 -6.84 -13.07
N LEU A 200 -13.06 -6.17 -13.59
CA LEU A 200 -11.94 -6.85 -14.24
C LEU A 200 -10.88 -7.31 -13.25
N HIS A 201 -10.76 -6.74 -12.05
CA HIS A 201 -9.91 -7.36 -11.02
C HIS A 201 -10.59 -8.58 -10.39
N ALA A 202 -11.91 -8.57 -10.27
CA ALA A 202 -12.67 -9.79 -10.01
C ALA A 202 -12.47 -10.83 -11.13
N ARG A 203 -12.56 -10.42 -12.41
CA ARG A 203 -12.45 -11.34 -13.56
C ARG A 203 -11.03 -11.64 -14.11
N ALA A 204 -10.00 -10.88 -13.74
CA ALA A 204 -8.60 -11.12 -14.15
C ALA A 204 -7.87 -11.99 -13.12
N THR A 205 -8.41 -12.10 -11.91
CA THR A 205 -8.10 -13.21 -11.00
C THR A 205 -8.75 -14.52 -11.49
N GLU A 206 -9.71 -14.45 -12.42
CA GLU A 206 -10.40 -15.60 -13.03
C GLU A 206 -9.78 -16.09 -14.35
N LYS A 207 -8.74 -15.44 -14.90
CA LYS A 207 -7.96 -16.03 -16.01
C LYS A 207 -6.93 -17.03 -15.47
N SER A 208 -7.47 -18.18 -15.05
CA SER A 208 -6.86 -19.51 -15.09
C SER A 208 -5.35 -19.58 -14.85
N VAL A 209 -4.93 -19.39 -13.60
CA VAL A 209 -3.85 -20.22 -13.06
C VAL A 209 -4.54 -21.50 -12.63
N THR A 210 -4.34 -22.61 -13.36
CA THR A 210 -4.67 -23.93 -12.85
C THR A 210 -3.74 -24.20 -11.66
N LEU A 211 -4.20 -23.81 -10.48
CA LEU A 211 -3.52 -24.10 -9.23
C LEU A 211 -3.37 -25.61 -9.11
N SER A 212 -2.15 -26.08 -8.85
CA SER A 212 -1.95 -27.51 -8.56
C SER A 212 -2.75 -27.90 -7.30
N PRO A 213 -3.19 -29.16 -7.17
CA PRO A 213 -3.93 -29.61 -5.99
C PRO A 213 -3.24 -29.24 -4.66
N ALA A 214 -1.91 -29.34 -4.61
CA ALA A 214 -1.11 -28.96 -3.44
C ALA A 214 -1.08 -27.45 -3.15
N GLN A 215 -1.26 -26.59 -4.16
CA GLN A 215 -1.39 -25.14 -3.95
C GLN A 215 -2.79 -24.77 -3.47
N ILE A 216 -3.81 -25.48 -3.96
CA ILE A 216 -5.20 -25.34 -3.52
C ILE A 216 -5.31 -25.75 -2.04
N GLU A 217 -4.74 -26.89 -1.64
CA GLU A 217 -4.68 -27.32 -0.23
C GLU A 217 -4.03 -26.25 0.66
N ARG A 218 -2.84 -25.73 0.27
CA ARG A 218 -2.18 -24.67 1.04
C ARG A 218 -2.98 -23.37 1.13
N LEU A 219 -3.76 -23.03 0.09
CA LEU A 219 -4.64 -21.87 0.09
C LEU A 219 -5.83 -22.08 1.03
N PHE A 220 -6.43 -23.27 1.05
CA PHE A 220 -7.48 -23.62 2.01
C PHE A 220 -6.96 -23.64 3.44
N ASP A 221 -5.76 -24.18 3.67
CA ASP A 221 -5.13 -24.26 4.99
C ASP A 221 -4.75 -22.89 5.55
N SER A 222 -4.44 -21.93 4.68
CA SER A 222 -4.04 -20.56 5.07
C SER A 222 -5.16 -19.52 4.95
N LEU A 223 -6.36 -19.93 4.54
CA LEU A 223 -7.49 -19.01 4.37
C LEU A 223 -7.92 -18.48 5.76
N PRO A 224 -7.85 -17.16 6.01
CA PRO A 224 -8.31 -16.61 7.27
C PRO A 224 -9.84 -16.70 7.35
N LEU A 225 -10.35 -17.67 8.11
CA LEU A 225 -11.77 -17.83 8.37
C LEU A 225 -12.17 -17.08 9.64
N LYS A 226 -13.21 -16.25 9.53
CA LYS A 226 -13.82 -15.58 10.68
C LYS A 226 -15.06 -16.35 11.13
N LEU A 227 -14.92 -17.06 12.25
CA LEU A 227 -16.05 -17.70 12.93
C LEU A 227 -16.77 -16.67 13.80
N THR A 228 -18.10 -16.62 13.70
CA THR A 228 -18.93 -15.74 14.51
C THR A 228 -19.93 -16.57 15.29
N GLY A 229 -19.86 -16.53 16.62
CA GLY A 229 -20.83 -17.18 17.52
C GLY A 229 -21.80 -16.16 18.10
N ARG A 230 -23.11 -16.44 18.02
CA ARG A 230 -24.12 -15.56 18.64
C ARG A 230 -24.42 -16.04 20.07
N LEU A 231 -23.70 -15.47 21.03
CA LEU A 231 -23.78 -15.81 22.46
C LEU A 231 -25.18 -15.64 23.03
N ALA A 232 -25.80 -14.48 22.78
CA ALA A 232 -27.08 -14.15 23.33
C ALA A 232 -27.82 -13.17 22.43
N SER A 233 -29.15 -13.14 22.56
CA SER A 233 -29.97 -12.16 21.87
C SER A 233 -31.26 -11.89 22.59
N LEU A 234 -31.64 -10.62 22.60
CA LEU A 234 -32.90 -10.16 23.15
C LEU A 234 -33.61 -9.32 22.10
N ASN A 235 -34.85 -9.69 21.81
CA ASN A 235 -35.70 -8.91 20.92
C ASN A 235 -36.55 -7.97 21.78
N LEU A 236 -36.33 -6.66 21.62
CA LEU A 236 -37.08 -5.62 22.30
C LEU A 236 -37.83 -4.76 21.28
N THR A 237 -39.00 -4.28 21.66
CA THR A 237 -39.73 -3.27 20.89
C THR A 237 -39.12 -1.89 21.07
N VAL A 238 -39.39 -0.98 20.14
CA VAL A 238 -38.88 0.41 20.21
C VAL A 238 -39.36 1.12 21.47
N ALA A 239 -40.60 0.89 21.90
CA ALA A 239 -41.13 1.46 23.14
C ALA A 239 -40.37 0.93 24.37
N GLN A 240 -40.10 -0.37 24.43
CA GLN A 240 -39.33 -0.97 25.52
C GLN A 240 -37.91 -0.42 25.59
N ILE A 241 -37.25 -0.17 24.46
CA ILE A 241 -35.91 0.42 24.42
C ILE A 241 -35.93 1.88 24.91
N ALA A 242 -36.97 2.64 24.57
CA ALA A 242 -37.13 4.04 24.97
C ALA A 242 -37.32 4.21 26.48
N ASP A 243 -37.89 3.20 27.14
CA ASP A 243 -38.18 3.23 28.58
C ASP A 243 -37.00 2.73 29.46
N ILE A 244 -35.93 2.19 28.87
CA ILE A 244 -34.74 1.71 29.62
C ILE A 244 -34.02 2.88 30.28
N LYS A 245 -33.76 2.75 31.58
CA LYS A 245 -33.02 3.74 32.39
C LYS A 245 -31.72 3.16 32.96
N PRO A 246 -30.73 4.01 33.26
CA PRO A 246 -29.53 3.58 33.96
C PRO A 246 -29.90 2.90 35.29
N GLY A 247 -29.44 1.66 35.47
CA GLY A 247 -29.75 0.83 36.65
C GLY A 247 -30.78 -0.27 36.39
N ASP A 248 -31.46 -0.28 35.25
CA ASP A 248 -32.36 -1.36 34.87
C ASP A 248 -31.60 -2.66 34.57
N ILE A 249 -32.13 -3.77 35.04
CA ILE A 249 -31.58 -5.11 34.82
C ILE A 249 -32.27 -5.72 33.61
N ILE A 250 -31.50 -6.01 32.56
CA ILE A 250 -32.02 -6.63 31.33
C ILE A 250 -31.74 -8.13 31.39
N PRO A 251 -32.76 -8.99 31.62
CA PRO A 251 -32.56 -10.43 31.65
C PRO A 251 -32.29 -10.93 30.23
N ILE A 252 -31.12 -11.53 30.02
CA ILE A 252 -30.72 -12.13 28.75
C ILE A 252 -30.35 -13.58 29.01
N ALA A 253 -30.95 -14.49 28.24
CA ALA A 253 -30.54 -15.89 28.20
C ALA A 253 -29.37 -16.06 27.24
N ILE A 254 -28.38 -16.84 27.66
CA ILE A 254 -27.27 -17.27 26.82
C ILE A 254 -27.75 -18.49 26.01
N ASN A 255 -27.36 -18.56 24.75
CA ASN A 255 -27.61 -19.72 23.91
C ASN A 255 -26.62 -20.83 24.33
N GLU A 256 -27.12 -21.95 24.87
CA GLU A 256 -26.31 -23.14 25.15
C GLU A 256 -26.99 -24.35 24.51
N PRO A 257 -26.44 -24.94 23.42
CA PRO A 257 -25.18 -24.60 22.76
C PRO A 257 -25.25 -23.35 21.85
N VAL A 258 -24.10 -22.70 21.63
CA VAL A 258 -23.98 -21.49 20.78
C VAL A 258 -23.88 -21.88 19.31
N PRO A 259 -24.74 -21.34 18.43
CA PRO A 259 -24.60 -21.52 16.99
C PRO A 259 -23.42 -20.72 16.45
N VAL A 260 -22.55 -21.37 15.68
CA VAL A 260 -21.34 -20.79 15.07
C VAL A 260 -21.51 -20.68 13.56
N PHE A 261 -21.17 -19.50 13.03
CA PHE A 261 -21.41 -19.14 11.64
C PHE A 261 -20.12 -18.77 10.90
N ILE A 262 -20.09 -19.06 9.60
CA ILE A 262 -19.18 -18.45 8.63
C ILE A 262 -20.04 -17.59 7.70
N GLY A 263 -19.87 -16.26 7.78
CA GLY A 263 -20.73 -15.34 7.05
C GLY A 263 -22.19 -15.43 7.52
N LYS A 264 -23.07 -16.02 6.71
CA LYS A 264 -24.50 -16.21 7.02
C LYS A 264 -24.89 -17.67 7.25
N GLU A 265 -23.99 -18.61 6.95
CA GLU A 265 -24.25 -20.04 7.08
C GLU A 265 -23.85 -20.52 8.47
N GLN A 266 -24.76 -21.25 9.13
CA GLN A 266 -24.47 -21.92 10.38
C GLN A 266 -23.72 -23.22 10.08
N ILE A 267 -22.53 -23.38 10.67
CA ILE A 267 -21.67 -24.55 10.39
C ILE A 267 -21.86 -25.62 11.46
N PHE A 268 -21.80 -25.22 12.74
CA PHE A 268 -21.94 -26.13 13.88
C PHE A 268 -22.51 -25.41 15.11
N GLU A 269 -22.80 -26.17 16.16
CA GLU A 269 -23.12 -25.68 17.50
C GLU A 269 -22.00 -26.05 18.46
N ALA A 270 -21.64 -25.17 19.39
CA ALA A 270 -20.56 -25.41 20.35
C ALA A 270 -20.93 -24.89 21.74
N ALA A 271 -20.49 -25.60 22.77
CA ALA A 271 -20.47 -25.09 24.12
C ALA A 271 -19.39 -24.01 24.25
N ILE A 272 -19.53 -23.14 25.26
CA ILE A 272 -18.54 -22.11 25.55
C ILE A 272 -17.97 -22.32 26.94
N ALA A 273 -16.65 -22.35 27.00
CA ALA A 273 -15.91 -22.38 28.24
C ALA A 273 -15.04 -21.12 28.35
N GLU A 274 -14.96 -20.56 29.55
CA GLU A 274 -14.00 -19.51 29.86
C GLU A 274 -12.73 -20.13 30.44
N ASP A 275 -11.56 -19.78 29.88
CA ASP A 275 -10.26 -20.00 30.53
C ASP A 275 -9.41 -18.74 30.41
N ARG A 276 -8.84 -18.29 31.55
CA ARG A 276 -7.97 -17.09 31.64
C ARG A 276 -8.52 -15.86 30.90
N SER A 277 -9.79 -15.54 31.12
CA SER A 277 -10.49 -14.40 30.50
C SER A 277 -10.59 -14.48 28.97
N LYS A 278 -10.51 -15.67 28.39
CA LYS A 278 -10.77 -15.96 26.98
C LYS A 278 -11.91 -16.97 26.88
N LEU A 279 -12.78 -16.77 25.89
CA LEU A 279 -13.84 -17.71 25.57
C LEU A 279 -13.35 -18.69 24.51
N PHE A 280 -13.55 -19.98 24.78
CA PHE A 280 -13.24 -21.08 23.89
C PHE A 280 -14.53 -21.75 23.46
N LEU A 281 -14.59 -22.11 22.18
CA LEU A 281 -15.62 -23.02 21.67
C LEU A 281 -15.17 -24.44 22.01
N CYS A 282 -16.03 -25.18 22.71
CA CYS A 282 -15.79 -26.55 23.15
C CYS A 282 -16.98 -27.43 22.74
N ASP A 283 -16.81 -28.75 22.76
CA ASP A 283 -17.88 -29.72 22.51
C ASP A 283 -18.66 -29.42 21.22
N ILE A 284 -17.96 -29.56 20.08
CA ILE A 284 -18.47 -29.18 18.75
C ILE A 284 -19.48 -30.24 18.28
N HIS A 285 -20.70 -29.79 18.02
CA HIS A 285 -21.79 -30.59 17.48
C HIS A 285 -22.01 -30.20 16.02
N ASP A 286 -21.60 -31.08 15.12
CA ASP A 286 -21.80 -30.88 13.68
C ASP A 286 -23.28 -31.00 13.31
N LYS A 287 -23.73 -30.09 12.45
CA LYS A 287 -25.07 -30.11 11.85
C LYS A 287 -25.05 -30.49 10.37
N THR A 288 -23.91 -30.96 9.86
CA THR A 288 -23.77 -31.39 8.47
C THR A 288 -24.66 -32.60 8.22
N THR A 289 -25.86 -32.36 7.66
CA THR A 289 -26.47 -33.33 6.75
C THR A 289 -25.49 -33.52 5.60
N GLU A 290 -24.66 -34.54 5.67
CA GLU A 290 -23.88 -35.03 4.55
C GLU A 290 -24.86 -35.34 3.41
N LYS A 291 -24.96 -34.44 2.43
CA LYS A 291 -25.49 -34.83 1.13
C LYS A 291 -24.39 -35.61 0.44
N HIS A 292 -24.48 -36.94 0.50
CA HIS A 292 -23.80 -37.81 -0.44
C HIS A 292 -24.18 -37.37 -1.85
N TYR A 293 -23.23 -36.81 -2.59
CA TYR A 293 -23.31 -36.70 -4.04
C TYR A 293 -22.64 -37.96 -4.60
N GLU A 294 -23.44 -38.85 -5.18
CA GLU A 294 -22.98 -39.82 -6.20
C GLU A 294 -22.50 -39.09 -7.45
#